data_AF-A0AAD9Y9T7-F1
#
_entry.id   AF-A0AAD9Y9T7-F1
#
_cell.length_a   1.000
_cell.length_b   1.000
_cell.length_c   1.000
_cell.angle_alpha   90.00
_cell.angle_beta   90.00
_cell.angle_gamma   90.00
#
_symmetry.space_group_name_H-M   'P 1'
#
loop_
_entity.id
_entity.type
_entity.pdbx_description
1 polymer ?
#
loop_
_entity_poly.entity_id
_entity_poly.type
_entity_poly.pdbx_seq_one_letter_code
_entity_poly.pdbx_strand_id
1 'polypeptide(L)'
;MHQRIAAGSTVDAAHTPPQEKSFAEVSEAFLDQDEKTVLQRQIASPTSWHNSVRFLLSCTSSLDGIILSLSAIAAIIGGAANPFAMLLLGNMGQSFRGFFVGETALEDFNHEVNQLSLFYVYLAILEFAAIYGATVGFTVAGERIAQRIRERYLAAILRQNIAYFDGLAVGEVNARLTTDISLIQDAITGKASATLSAIATFVSALIISFIKSWILTLVLFPAQILIVGTMSVGATTSLKHLSGLARAVSAMLRRGPSYRGLPLRAGVD
;
A
#
# COMPACT_ATOMS: atom_id res chain seq x y z
N MET A 1 -77.43 -0.26 17.07
CA MET A 1 -76.72 0.98 16.68
C MET A 1 -75.64 0.60 15.68
N HIS A 2 -75.78 1.09 14.44
CA HIS A 2 -74.82 1.13 13.30
C HIS A 2 -74.29 -0.24 12.77
N GLN A 3 -74.76 -0.88 11.67
CA GLN A 3 -74.91 -0.45 10.25
C GLN A 3 -73.52 -0.04 9.67
N ARG A 4 -72.89 -0.56 8.58
CA ARG A 4 -73.26 -1.00 7.20
C ARG A 4 -72.03 -1.75 6.58
N ILE A 5 -72.17 -2.85 5.84
CA ILE A 5 -72.33 -3.03 4.36
C ILE A 5 -71.10 -2.68 3.47
N ALA A 6 -70.55 -3.73 2.84
CA ALA A 6 -70.08 -3.94 1.45
C ALA A 6 -69.35 -2.85 0.63
N ALA A 7 -68.30 -3.26 -0.11
CA ALA A 7 -68.33 -3.48 -1.58
C ALA A 7 -66.97 -3.28 -2.30
N GLY A 8 -66.72 -4.11 -3.33
CA GLY A 8 -65.85 -3.85 -4.51
C GLY A 8 -64.35 -4.16 -4.32
N SER A 9 -63.71 -5.13 -5.00
CA SER A 9 -63.42 -5.21 -6.46
C SER A 9 -62.93 -3.86 -7.01
N THR A 10 -61.74 -3.69 -7.59
CA THR A 10 -61.12 -4.46 -8.66
C THR A 10 -59.62 -4.16 -8.77
N VAL A 11 -58.86 -5.15 -9.24
CA VAL A 11 -57.82 -5.04 -10.30
C VAL A 11 -57.24 -3.65 -10.53
N ASP A 12 -55.94 -3.49 -10.26
CA ASP A 12 -55.06 -2.93 -11.28
C ASP A 12 -53.61 -3.41 -11.12
N ALA A 13 -53.13 -3.98 -12.22
CA ALA A 13 -51.78 -4.43 -12.43
C ALA A 13 -50.85 -3.24 -12.57
N ALA A 14 -49.74 -3.24 -11.83
CA ALA A 14 -48.54 -2.50 -12.20
C ALA A 14 -47.39 -3.50 -12.32
N HIS A 15 -47.41 -4.16 -13.47
CA HIS A 15 -46.26 -4.59 -14.26
C HIS A 15 -44.91 -4.14 -13.67
N THR A 16 -44.30 -4.99 -12.85
CA THR A 16 -42.85 -4.92 -12.63
C THR A 16 -42.23 -5.34 -13.96
N PRO A 17 -41.43 -4.48 -14.64
CA PRO A 17 -40.77 -4.90 -15.86
C PRO A 17 -39.97 -6.17 -15.54
N PRO A 18 -39.92 -7.16 -16.45
CA PRO A 18 -39.18 -8.38 -16.20
C PRO A 18 -37.78 -7.98 -15.75
N GLN A 19 -37.35 -8.50 -14.59
CA GLN A 19 -35.96 -8.37 -14.19
C GLN A 19 -35.15 -8.91 -15.35
N GLU A 20 -34.50 -8.01 -16.07
CA GLU A 20 -33.54 -8.32 -17.12
C GLU A 20 -32.41 -9.04 -16.39
N LYS A 21 -32.53 -10.37 -16.32
CA LYS A 21 -31.51 -11.24 -15.79
C LYS A 21 -30.23 -10.81 -16.47
N SER A 22 -29.22 -10.44 -15.67
CA SER A 22 -27.92 -10.07 -16.19
C SER A 22 -27.50 -11.13 -17.21
N PHE A 23 -26.94 -10.73 -18.35
CA PHE A 23 -26.47 -11.67 -19.38
C PHE A 23 -25.61 -12.80 -18.78
N ALA A 24 -24.90 -12.51 -17.68
CA ALA A 24 -24.20 -13.48 -16.85
C ALA A 24 -25.13 -14.56 -16.26
N GLU A 25 -26.23 -14.20 -15.58
CA GLU A 25 -27.19 -15.16 -15.00
C GLU A 25 -27.90 -16.00 -16.07
N VAL A 26 -28.22 -15.40 -17.22
CA VAL A 26 -28.82 -16.13 -18.34
C VAL A 26 -27.82 -17.11 -18.93
N SER A 27 -26.60 -16.66 -19.20
CA SER A 27 -25.51 -17.52 -19.68
C SER A 27 -25.18 -18.63 -18.70
N GLU A 28 -25.17 -18.35 -17.40
CA GLU A 28 -24.88 -19.33 -16.32
C GLU A 28 -25.98 -20.39 -16.17
N ALA A 29 -27.21 -20.08 -16.59
CA ALA A 29 -28.30 -21.05 -16.64
C ALA A 29 -28.18 -22.03 -17.82
N PHE A 30 -27.46 -21.66 -18.89
CA PHE A 30 -27.25 -22.51 -20.07
C PHE A 30 -25.98 -23.35 -20.02
N LEU A 31 -25.05 -23.04 -19.12
CA LEU A 31 -23.78 -23.76 -18.99
C LEU A 31 -23.97 -25.08 -18.24
N ASP A 32 -23.30 -26.14 -18.71
CA ASP A 32 -23.25 -27.41 -18.00
C ASP A 32 -22.42 -27.29 -16.72
N GLN A 33 -22.64 -28.18 -15.75
CA GLN A 33 -22.02 -28.02 -14.44
C GLN A 33 -20.50 -28.16 -14.48
N ASP A 34 -19.97 -28.95 -15.42
CA ASP A 34 -18.54 -29.04 -15.68
C ASP A 34 -17.99 -27.75 -16.32
N GLU A 35 -18.71 -27.12 -17.25
CA GLU A 35 -18.29 -25.84 -17.87
C GLU A 35 -18.25 -24.70 -16.84
N LYS A 36 -19.21 -24.66 -15.91
CA LYS A 36 -19.19 -23.69 -14.80
C LYS A 36 -17.96 -23.85 -13.93
N THR A 37 -17.55 -25.09 -13.64
CA THR A 37 -16.34 -25.32 -12.84
C THR A 37 -15.06 -24.93 -13.58
N VAL A 38 -15.00 -25.12 -14.89
CA VAL A 38 -13.87 -24.71 -15.74
C VAL A 38 -13.80 -23.18 -15.83
N LEU A 39 -14.92 -22.50 -16.05
CA LEU A 39 -15.00 -21.04 -16.08
C LEU A 39 -14.70 -20.44 -14.71
N GLN A 40 -15.21 -21.03 -13.62
CA GLN A 40 -14.84 -20.61 -12.28
C GLN A 40 -13.34 -20.79 -12.02
N ARG A 41 -12.69 -21.84 -12.53
CA ARG A 41 -11.22 -22.00 -12.45
C ARG A 41 -10.47 -20.97 -13.29
N GLN A 42 -11.01 -20.53 -14.42
CA GLN A 42 -10.41 -19.50 -15.28
C GLN A 42 -10.60 -18.08 -14.72
N ILE A 43 -11.73 -17.81 -14.06
CA ILE A 43 -12.09 -16.52 -13.45
C ILE A 43 -11.47 -16.39 -12.05
N ALA A 44 -11.33 -17.51 -11.32
CA ALA A 44 -10.62 -17.54 -10.06
C ALA A 44 -9.13 -17.34 -10.28
N SER A 45 -8.72 -16.07 -10.41
CA SER A 45 -7.33 -15.71 -10.18
C SER A 45 -6.96 -16.20 -8.78
N PRO A 46 -5.83 -16.91 -8.62
CA PRO A 46 -5.42 -17.35 -7.29
C PRO A 46 -5.08 -16.13 -6.44
N THR A 47 -6.03 -15.67 -5.62
CA THR A 47 -5.94 -14.45 -4.80
C THR A 47 -4.97 -14.57 -3.63
N SER A 48 -4.30 -15.72 -3.46
CA SER A 48 -3.33 -15.90 -2.39
C SER A 48 -2.11 -15.01 -2.62
N TRP A 49 -1.73 -14.23 -1.61
CA TRP A 49 -0.54 -13.37 -1.59
C TRP A 49 0.71 -14.04 -2.18
N HIS A 50 0.95 -15.32 -1.86
CA HIS A 50 2.10 -16.08 -2.35
C HIS A 50 2.14 -16.18 -3.89
N ASN A 51 1.00 -16.35 -4.54
CA ASN A 51 0.94 -16.47 -6.00
C ASN A 51 1.13 -15.10 -6.67
N SER A 52 0.66 -14.01 -6.05
CA SER A 52 0.95 -12.65 -6.49
C SER A 52 2.44 -12.32 -6.38
N VAL A 53 3.08 -12.66 -5.26
CA VAL A 53 4.53 -12.46 -5.07
C VAL A 53 5.33 -13.34 -6.04
N ARG A 54 4.92 -14.60 -6.24
CA ARG A 54 5.56 -15.49 -7.20
C ARG A 54 5.44 -14.97 -8.64
N PHE A 55 4.31 -14.39 -9.00
CA PHE A 55 4.12 -13.74 -10.29
C PHE A 55 5.04 -12.52 -10.45
N LEU A 56 5.12 -11.65 -9.44
CA LEU A 56 6.04 -10.51 -9.47
C LEU A 56 7.50 -10.97 -9.63
N LEU A 57 7.90 -12.01 -8.88
CA LEU A 57 9.23 -12.61 -9.00
C LEU A 57 9.45 -13.31 -10.35
N SER A 58 8.40 -13.80 -11.03
CA SER A 58 8.49 -14.38 -12.37
C SER A 58 8.70 -13.34 -13.48
N CYS A 59 8.44 -12.07 -13.19
CA CYS A 59 8.76 -10.94 -14.07
C CYS A 59 10.19 -10.42 -13.85
N THR A 60 10.85 -10.88 -12.78
CA THR A 60 12.22 -10.48 -12.41
C THR A 60 13.25 -11.32 -13.19
N SER A 61 14.23 -10.67 -13.79
CA SER A 61 15.36 -11.33 -14.44
C SER A 61 16.44 -11.63 -13.40
N SER A 62 17.35 -12.56 -13.69
CA SER A 62 18.45 -12.93 -12.78
C SER A 62 19.27 -11.72 -12.34
N LEU A 63 19.51 -10.75 -13.23
CA LEU A 63 20.22 -9.51 -12.90
C LEU A 63 19.41 -8.60 -11.95
N ASP A 64 18.10 -8.50 -12.18
CA ASP A 64 17.22 -7.67 -11.34
C ASP A 64 17.09 -8.28 -9.93
N GLY A 65 17.11 -9.60 -9.82
CA GLY A 65 17.15 -10.31 -8.53
C GLY A 65 18.44 -10.02 -7.74
N ILE A 66 19.59 -9.99 -8.41
CA ILE A 66 20.87 -9.64 -7.77
C ILE A 66 20.82 -8.19 -7.27
N ILE A 67 20.38 -7.25 -8.10
CA ILE A 67 20.26 -5.83 -7.73
C ILE A 67 19.34 -5.66 -6.52
N LEU A 68 18.18 -6.34 -6.50
CA LEU A 68 17.25 -6.30 -5.37
C LEU A 68 17.88 -6.86 -4.09
N SER A 69 18.61 -7.98 -4.17
CA SER A 69 19.27 -8.57 -3.00
C SER A 69 20.36 -7.66 -2.42
N LEU A 70 21.18 -7.04 -3.28
CA LEU A 70 22.22 -6.11 -2.86
C LEU A 70 21.61 -4.84 -2.25
N SER A 71 20.55 -4.32 -2.87
CA SER A 71 19.81 -3.15 -2.37
C SER A 71 19.14 -3.44 -1.04
N ALA A 72 18.63 -4.65 -0.84
CA ALA A 72 18.05 -5.08 0.44
C ALA A 72 19.09 -5.11 1.56
N ILE A 73 20.29 -5.62 1.29
CA ILE A 73 21.40 -5.60 2.26
C ILE A 73 21.78 -4.16 2.59
N ALA A 74 21.91 -3.29 1.57
CA ALA A 74 22.22 -1.88 1.77
C ALA A 74 21.13 -1.14 2.58
N ALA A 75 19.85 -1.45 2.34
CA ALA A 75 18.73 -0.90 3.11
C ALA A 75 18.78 -1.31 4.58
N ILE A 76 19.15 -2.57 4.86
CA ILE A 76 19.31 -3.06 6.24
C ILE A 76 20.46 -2.34 6.95
N ILE A 77 21.60 -2.18 6.27
CA ILE A 77 22.76 -1.47 6.81
C ILE A 77 22.42 0.00 7.08
N GLY A 78 21.81 0.68 6.12
CA GLY A 78 21.37 2.07 6.28
C GLY A 78 20.35 2.24 7.40
N GLY A 79 19.35 1.34 7.49
CA GLY A 79 18.37 1.34 8.56
C GLY A 79 18.96 1.12 9.96
N ALA A 80 19.99 0.25 10.07
CA ALA A 80 20.68 -0.02 11.33
C ALA A 80 21.64 1.11 11.77
N ALA A 81 22.15 1.91 10.82
CA ALA A 81 23.04 3.03 11.10
C ALA A 81 22.36 4.13 11.94
N ASN A 82 21.09 4.42 11.67
CA ASN A 82 20.32 5.47 12.35
C ASN A 82 20.31 5.36 13.90
N PRO A 83 19.91 4.23 14.52
CA PRO A 83 19.96 4.09 15.99
C PRO A 83 21.39 4.05 16.54
N PHE A 84 22.37 3.66 15.73
CA PHE A 84 23.78 3.71 16.13
C PHE A 84 24.30 5.15 16.20
N ALA A 85 23.85 6.04 15.30
CA ALA A 85 24.17 7.47 15.37
C ALA A 85 23.67 8.09 16.68
N MET A 86 22.46 7.74 17.13
CA MET A 86 21.93 8.15 18.42
C MET A 86 22.74 7.62 19.61
N LEU A 87 23.29 6.42 19.50
CA LEU A 87 24.17 5.86 20.51
C LEU A 87 25.48 6.65 20.64
N LEU A 88 26.10 7.02 19.52
CA LEU A 88 27.30 7.87 19.52
C LEU A 88 27.02 9.21 20.19
N LEU A 89 25.89 9.84 19.87
CA LEU A 89 25.49 11.10 20.48
C LEU A 89 25.27 10.96 22.00
N GLY A 90 24.67 9.84 22.44
CA GLY A 90 24.52 9.55 23.87
C GLY A 90 25.86 9.40 24.60
N ASN A 91 26.85 8.78 23.96
CA ASN A 91 28.21 8.68 24.53
C ASN A 91 28.88 10.06 24.58
N MET A 92 28.74 10.89 23.53
CA MET A 92 29.25 12.27 23.54
C MET A 92 28.63 13.09 24.70
N GLY A 93 27.32 12.94 24.92
CA GLY A 93 26.63 13.58 26.04
C GLY A 93 27.22 13.19 27.41
N GLN A 94 27.73 11.96 27.55
CA GLN A 94 28.41 11.56 28.79
C GLN A 94 29.79 12.18 28.96
N SER A 95 30.58 12.33 27.90
CA SER A 95 31.85 13.05 27.94
C SER A 95 31.65 14.51 28.38
N PHE A 96 30.62 15.18 27.84
CA PHE A 96 30.25 16.53 28.29
C PHE A 96 29.86 16.57 29.77
N ARG A 97 29.03 15.62 30.22
CA ARG A 97 28.65 15.54 31.64
C ARG A 97 29.88 15.38 32.54
N GLY A 98 30.81 14.48 32.19
CA GLY A 98 32.05 14.27 32.94
C GLY A 98 32.94 15.51 33.02
N PHE A 99 33.01 16.29 31.94
CA PHE A 99 33.76 17.55 31.92
C PHE A 99 33.11 18.62 32.82
N PHE A 100 31.80 18.81 32.73
CA PHE A 100 31.09 19.83 33.54
C PHE A 100 31.04 19.51 35.03
N VAL A 101 31.07 18.22 35.42
CA VAL A 101 31.12 17.79 36.83
C VAL A 101 32.56 17.82 37.37
N GLY A 102 33.57 18.04 36.51
CA GLY A 102 34.98 18.09 36.89
C GLY A 102 35.63 16.72 37.06
N GLU A 103 35.02 15.65 36.52
CA GLU A 103 35.54 14.27 36.57
C GLU A 103 36.65 14.03 35.53
N THR A 104 36.73 14.86 34.48
CA THR A 104 37.65 14.66 33.33
C THR A 104 38.46 15.92 33.03
N ALA A 105 39.72 15.75 32.65
CA ALA A 105 40.58 16.85 32.21
C ALA A 105 40.18 17.33 30.81
N LEU A 106 40.50 18.60 30.50
CA LEU A 106 40.18 19.21 29.20
C LEU A 106 40.81 18.45 28.01
N GLU A 107 42.01 17.90 28.20
CA GLU A 107 42.74 17.18 27.16
C GLU A 107 42.06 15.84 26.82
N ASP A 108 41.69 15.05 27.84
CA ASP A 108 40.97 13.78 27.67
C ASP A 108 39.58 14.00 27.04
N PHE A 109 38.87 15.04 27.49
CA PHE A 109 37.58 15.43 26.92
C PHE A 109 37.68 15.75 25.42
N ASN A 110 38.66 16.58 25.03
CA ASN A 110 38.86 16.94 23.63
C ASN A 110 39.21 15.71 22.77
N HIS A 111 40.01 14.79 23.32
CA HIS A 111 40.36 13.55 22.62
C HIS A 111 39.13 12.66 22.36
N GLU A 112 38.32 12.42 23.39
CA GLU A 112 37.13 11.56 23.29
C GLU A 112 36.07 12.16 22.36
N VAL A 113 35.80 13.46 22.47
CA VAL A 113 34.84 14.15 21.60
C VAL A 113 35.30 14.18 20.15
N ASN A 114 36.59 14.41 19.88
CA ASN A 114 37.14 14.39 18.53
C ASN A 114 37.03 12.98 17.90
N GLN A 115 37.34 11.94 18.68
CA GLN A 115 37.22 10.56 18.21
C GLN A 115 35.77 10.17 17.91
N LEU A 116 34.83 10.50 18.81
CA LEU A 116 33.39 10.26 18.59
C LEU A 116 32.85 11.05 17.39
N SER A 117 33.32 12.28 17.19
CA SER A 117 32.94 13.11 16.03
C SER A 117 33.41 12.48 14.71
N LEU A 118 34.64 11.95 14.66
CA LEU A 118 35.13 11.23 13.47
C LEU A 118 34.30 9.97 13.18
N PHE A 119 33.96 9.19 14.20
CA PHE A 119 33.06 8.03 14.03
C PHE A 119 31.69 8.43 13.50
N TYR A 120 31.14 9.55 13.97
CA TYR A 120 29.87 10.08 13.49
C TYR A 120 29.93 10.45 12.00
N VAL A 121 31.02 11.08 11.56
CA VAL A 121 31.24 11.42 10.13
C VAL A 121 31.35 10.17 9.27
N TYR A 122 32.14 9.16 9.69
CA TYR A 122 32.25 7.91 8.94
C TYR A 122 30.92 7.17 8.83
N LEU A 123 30.13 7.16 9.91
CA LEU A 123 28.81 6.57 9.91
C LEU A 123 27.85 7.32 8.99
N ALA A 124 27.87 8.65 8.98
CA ALA A 124 27.03 9.46 8.09
C ALA A 124 27.33 9.19 6.61
N ILE A 125 28.61 9.04 6.25
CA ILE A 125 29.01 8.68 4.88
C ILE A 125 28.52 7.27 4.52
N LEU A 126 28.67 6.31 5.45
CA LEU A 126 28.19 4.94 5.26
C LEU A 126 26.67 4.89 5.08
N GLU A 127 25.93 5.58 5.96
CA GLU A 127 24.47 5.66 5.91
C GLU A 127 23.99 6.30 4.61
N PHE A 128 24.60 7.41 4.20
CA PHE A 128 24.29 8.07 2.93
C PHE A 128 24.51 7.12 1.75
N ALA A 129 25.68 6.48 1.66
CA ALA A 129 25.99 5.56 0.57
C ALA A 129 25.06 4.34 0.55
N ALA A 130 24.74 3.78 1.73
CA ALA A 130 23.88 2.62 1.86
C ALA A 130 22.43 2.92 1.46
N ILE A 131 21.83 4.00 1.99
CA ILE A 131 20.46 4.39 1.67
C ILE A 131 20.34 4.84 0.22
N TYR A 132 21.33 5.58 -0.30
CA TYR A 132 21.36 5.98 -1.70
C TYR A 132 21.43 4.77 -2.63
N GLY A 133 22.38 3.85 -2.38
CA GLY A 133 22.53 2.62 -3.15
C GLY A 133 21.28 1.75 -3.13
N ALA A 134 20.67 1.59 -1.95
CA ALA A 134 19.40 0.88 -1.81
C ALA A 134 18.29 1.54 -2.63
N THR A 135 18.10 2.85 -2.50
CA THR A 135 17.03 3.61 -3.18
C THR A 135 17.18 3.56 -4.69
N VAL A 136 18.40 3.74 -5.21
CA VAL A 136 18.67 3.65 -6.65
C VAL A 136 18.45 2.23 -7.16
N GLY A 137 18.96 1.21 -6.46
CA GLY A 137 18.82 -0.17 -6.88
C GLY A 137 17.36 -0.66 -6.88
N PHE A 138 16.58 -0.33 -5.86
CA PHE A 138 15.13 -0.60 -5.83
C PHE A 138 14.40 0.15 -6.95
N THR A 139 14.74 1.41 -7.21
CA THR A 139 14.12 2.21 -8.28
C THR A 139 14.36 1.60 -9.65
N VAL A 140 15.61 1.31 -10.00
CA VAL A 140 15.98 0.71 -11.30
C VAL A 140 15.34 -0.66 -11.49
N ALA A 141 15.36 -1.51 -10.47
CA ALA A 141 14.75 -2.84 -10.54
C ALA A 141 13.22 -2.74 -10.69
N GLY A 142 12.57 -1.85 -9.95
CA GLY A 142 11.12 -1.66 -10.01
C GLY A 142 10.65 -1.13 -11.37
N GLU A 143 11.38 -0.20 -11.99
CA GLU A 143 11.09 0.29 -13.34
C GLU A 143 11.14 -0.84 -14.39
N ARG A 144 12.20 -1.67 -14.35
CA ARG A 144 12.34 -2.80 -15.28
C ARG A 144 11.25 -3.84 -15.10
N ILE A 145 10.88 -4.15 -13.86
CA ILE A 145 9.79 -5.09 -13.55
C ILE A 145 8.47 -4.52 -14.06
N ALA A 146 8.18 -3.24 -13.78
CA ALA A 146 6.97 -2.58 -14.25
C ALA A 146 6.88 -2.57 -15.77
N GLN A 147 7.97 -2.29 -16.48
CA GLN A 147 8.01 -2.34 -17.95
C GLN A 147 7.63 -3.72 -18.48
N ARG A 148 8.21 -4.80 -17.94
CA ARG A 148 7.87 -6.17 -18.35
C ARG A 148 6.42 -6.53 -18.05
N ILE A 149 5.87 -6.02 -16.94
CA ILE A 149 4.44 -6.18 -16.62
C ILE A 149 3.59 -5.46 -17.68
N ARG A 150 3.93 -4.23 -18.08
CA ARG A 150 3.23 -3.50 -19.16
C ARG A 150 3.26 -4.28 -20.47
N GLU A 151 4.42 -4.81 -20.85
CA GLU A 151 4.57 -5.62 -22.08
C GLU A 151 3.71 -6.89 -22.05
N ARG A 152 3.76 -7.66 -20.96
CA ARG A 152 2.97 -8.89 -20.80
C ARG A 152 1.46 -8.60 -20.73
N TYR A 153 1.07 -7.54 -20.03
CA TYR A 153 -0.33 -7.13 -19.92
C TYR A 153 -0.89 -6.72 -21.29
N LEU A 154 -0.14 -5.92 -22.06
CA LEU A 154 -0.55 -5.50 -23.40
C LEU A 154 -0.58 -6.69 -24.37
N ALA A 155 0.39 -7.61 -24.30
CA ALA A 155 0.36 -8.83 -25.09
C ALA A 155 -0.85 -9.73 -24.76
N ALA A 156 -1.25 -9.80 -23.48
CA ALA A 156 -2.41 -10.56 -23.05
C ALA A 156 -3.73 -9.88 -23.48
N ILE A 157 -3.85 -8.56 -23.33
CA ILE A 157 -5.07 -7.83 -23.71
C ILE A 157 -5.34 -7.91 -25.22
N LEU A 158 -4.30 -7.86 -26.04
CA LEU A 158 -4.42 -7.96 -27.50
C LEU A 158 -4.84 -9.37 -27.98
N ARG A 159 -4.68 -10.41 -27.15
CA ARG A 159 -5.10 -11.79 -27.45
C ARG A 159 -6.51 -12.11 -26.96
N GLN A 160 -7.17 -11.17 -26.31
CA GLN A 160 -8.46 -11.39 -25.67
C GLN A 160 -9.61 -11.21 -26.69
N ASN A 161 -10.67 -12.01 -26.55
CA ASN A 161 -11.86 -11.93 -27.40
C ASN A 161 -12.58 -10.56 -27.26
N ILE A 162 -13.20 -10.08 -28.35
CA ILE A 162 -13.96 -8.81 -28.38
C ILE A 162 -15.06 -8.75 -27.30
N ALA A 163 -15.69 -9.90 -27.01
CA ALA A 163 -16.72 -10.03 -25.97
C ALA A 163 -16.24 -9.67 -24.55
N TYR A 164 -14.92 -9.71 -24.29
CA TYR A 164 -14.36 -9.24 -23.03
C TYR A 164 -14.42 -7.70 -22.92
N PHE A 165 -14.24 -7.00 -24.04
CA PHE A 165 -14.22 -5.54 -24.07
C PHE A 165 -15.63 -4.95 -24.00
N ASP A 166 -16.65 -5.67 -24.45
CA ASP A 166 -18.06 -5.25 -24.35
C ASP A 166 -18.53 -5.10 -22.89
N GLY A 167 -17.87 -5.79 -21.95
CA GLY A 167 -18.15 -5.72 -20.51
C GLY A 167 -17.35 -4.65 -19.75
N LEU A 168 -16.41 -3.96 -20.39
CA LEU A 168 -15.54 -2.98 -19.74
C LEU A 168 -15.97 -1.55 -20.05
N ALA A 169 -15.78 -0.64 -19.09
CA ALA A 169 -16.03 0.77 -19.36
C ALA A 169 -14.98 1.33 -20.34
N VAL A 170 -15.40 2.32 -21.15
CA VAL A 170 -14.49 3.01 -22.07
C VAL A 170 -13.29 3.58 -21.31
N GLY A 171 -12.08 3.23 -21.74
CA GLY A 171 -10.83 3.69 -21.11
C GLY A 171 -10.40 2.90 -19.87
N GLU A 172 -11.18 1.94 -19.39
CA GLU A 172 -10.84 1.15 -18.20
C GLU A 172 -9.55 0.34 -18.37
N VAL A 173 -9.33 -0.25 -19.55
CA VAL A 173 -8.10 -0.98 -19.88
C VAL A 173 -6.87 -0.08 -19.81
N ASN A 174 -6.98 1.14 -20.34
CA ASN A 174 -5.89 2.11 -20.31
C ASN A 174 -5.60 2.60 -18.88
N ALA A 175 -6.67 2.80 -18.09
CA ALA A 175 -6.56 3.14 -16.67
C ALA A 175 -5.86 2.03 -15.87
N ARG A 176 -6.22 0.75 -16.09
CA ARG A 176 -5.55 -0.40 -15.44
C ARG A 176 -4.08 -0.51 -15.85
N LEU A 177 -3.78 -0.35 -17.14
CA LEU A 177 -2.40 -0.37 -17.64
C LEU A 177 -1.54 0.74 -17.03
N THR A 178 -2.10 1.93 -16.82
CA THR A 178 -1.35 3.08 -16.32
C THR A 178 -1.32 3.11 -14.80
N THR A 179 -2.48 3.11 -14.15
CA THR A 179 -2.63 3.31 -12.71
C THR A 179 -2.20 2.09 -11.92
N ASP A 180 -2.73 0.90 -12.22
CA ASP A 180 -2.47 -0.29 -11.40
C ASP A 180 -0.99 -0.71 -11.51
N ILE A 181 -0.42 -0.63 -12.71
CA ILE A 181 0.99 -0.98 -12.91
C ILE A 181 1.91 0.06 -12.28
N SER A 182 1.57 1.36 -12.31
CA SER A 182 2.36 2.38 -11.61
C SER A 182 2.27 2.22 -10.09
N LEU A 183 1.13 1.80 -9.56
CA LEU A 183 0.99 1.47 -8.14
C LEU A 183 1.85 0.28 -7.73
N ILE A 184 1.95 -0.74 -8.58
CA ILE A 184 2.88 -1.87 -8.39
C ILE A 184 4.34 -1.39 -8.43
N GLN A 185 4.68 -0.51 -9.38
CA GLN A 185 6.02 0.08 -9.48
C GLN A 185 6.38 0.81 -8.17
N ASP A 186 5.51 1.71 -7.70
CA ASP A 186 5.73 2.47 -6.45
C ASP A 186 5.83 1.57 -5.21
N ALA A 187 5.09 0.47 -5.20
CA ALA A 187 5.17 -0.51 -4.13
C ALA A 187 6.56 -1.19 -4.08
N ILE A 188 7.15 -1.50 -5.23
CA ILE A 188 8.46 -2.15 -5.34
C ILE A 188 9.61 -1.15 -5.10
N THR A 189 9.51 0.06 -5.63
CA THR A 189 10.60 1.04 -5.56
C THR A 189 10.66 1.73 -4.19
N GLY A 190 9.62 2.50 -3.87
CA GLY A 190 9.60 3.38 -2.70
C GLY A 190 9.19 2.65 -1.42
N LYS A 191 8.12 1.84 -1.50
CA LYS A 191 7.57 1.21 -0.28
C LYS A 191 8.42 0.06 0.21
N ALA A 192 8.89 -0.83 -0.68
CA ALA A 192 9.71 -1.98 -0.26
C ALA A 192 11.02 -1.54 0.42
N SER A 193 11.74 -0.58 -0.16
CA SER A 193 12.98 -0.03 0.42
C SER A 193 12.72 0.59 1.80
N ALA A 194 11.72 1.48 1.89
CA ALA A 194 11.39 2.16 3.14
C ALA A 194 10.93 1.19 4.24
N THR A 195 10.12 0.19 3.90
CA THR A 195 9.65 -0.82 4.87
C THR A 195 10.81 -1.66 5.39
N LEU A 196 11.73 -2.08 4.51
CA LEU A 196 12.87 -2.88 4.92
C LEU A 196 13.83 -2.09 5.83
N SER A 197 14.13 -0.84 5.48
CA SER A 197 14.91 0.06 6.33
C SER A 197 14.24 0.30 7.68
N ALA A 198 12.92 0.54 7.70
CA ALA A 198 12.18 0.75 8.94
C ALA A 198 12.20 -0.49 9.86
N ILE A 199 12.06 -1.69 9.30
CA ILE A 199 12.20 -2.94 10.06
C ILE A 199 13.61 -3.07 10.63
N ALA A 200 14.65 -2.79 9.82
CA ALA A 200 16.04 -2.85 10.25
C ALA A 200 16.33 -1.83 11.37
N THR A 201 15.84 -0.60 11.24
CA THR A 201 15.91 0.43 12.29
C THR A 201 15.24 -0.03 13.57
N PHE A 202 14.02 -0.57 13.47
CA PHE A 202 13.26 -1.02 14.63
C PHE A 202 13.98 -2.15 15.38
N VAL A 203 14.43 -3.18 14.66
CA VAL A 203 15.16 -4.32 15.25
C VAL A 203 16.47 -3.85 15.87
N SER A 204 17.24 -3.02 15.17
CA SER A 204 18.52 -2.51 15.67
C SER A 204 18.34 -1.63 16.91
N ALA A 205 17.34 -0.74 16.91
CA ALA A 205 17.02 0.11 18.05
C ALA A 205 16.59 -0.72 19.27
N LEU A 206 15.78 -1.77 19.09
CA LEU A 206 15.41 -2.67 20.17
C LEU A 206 16.64 -3.37 20.76
N ILE A 207 17.49 -3.95 19.92
CA ILE A 207 18.71 -4.63 20.36
C ILE A 207 19.60 -3.67 21.16
N ILE A 208 19.87 -2.47 20.63
CA ILE A 208 20.71 -1.46 21.30
C ILE A 208 20.10 -1.04 22.64
N SER A 209 18.78 -0.84 22.69
CA SER A 209 18.07 -0.44 23.91
C SER A 209 18.19 -1.50 25.01
N PHE A 210 17.93 -2.78 24.68
CA PHE A 210 18.06 -3.89 25.64
C PHE A 210 19.49 -4.08 26.14
N ILE A 211 20.50 -3.88 25.30
CA ILE A 211 21.92 -3.96 25.69
C ILE A 211 22.26 -2.83 26.68
N LYS A 212 21.76 -1.61 26.44
CA LYS A 212 22.11 -0.44 27.26
C LYS A 212 21.42 -0.42 28.62
N SER A 213 20.12 -0.69 28.68
CA SER A 213 19.40 -0.78 29.95
C SER A 213 18.08 -1.51 29.80
N TRP A 214 18.09 -2.81 30.10
CA TRP A 214 16.89 -3.65 30.03
C TRP A 214 15.73 -3.15 30.92
N ILE A 215 16.04 -2.49 32.04
CA ILE A 215 15.01 -1.95 32.96
C ILE A 215 14.28 -0.77 32.32
N LEU A 216 15.01 0.21 31.77
CA LEU A 216 14.40 1.38 31.13
C LEU A 216 13.62 0.99 29.87
N THR A 217 14.15 0.03 29.09
CA THR A 217 13.47 -0.47 27.90
C THR A 217 12.12 -1.10 28.25
N LEU A 218 12.06 -1.97 29.28
CA LEU A 218 10.80 -2.61 29.68
C LEU A 218 9.75 -1.62 30.17
N VAL A 219 10.16 -0.55 30.85
CA VAL A 219 9.25 0.50 31.31
C VAL A 219 8.66 1.30 30.12
N LEU A 220 9.45 1.56 29.08
CA LEU A 220 9.02 2.34 27.92
C LEU A 220 8.33 1.50 26.82
N PHE A 221 8.52 0.17 26.83
CA PHE A 221 7.96 -0.73 25.82
C PHE A 221 6.42 -0.64 25.66
N PRO A 222 5.62 -0.56 26.74
CA PRO A 222 4.17 -0.39 26.63
C PRO A 222 3.76 0.88 25.88
N ALA A 223 4.51 1.98 26.05
CA ALA A 223 4.25 3.23 25.34
C ALA A 223 4.45 3.07 23.83
N GLN A 224 5.48 2.31 23.42
CA GLN A 224 5.73 2.03 22.00
C GLN A 224 4.59 1.20 21.37
N ILE A 225 4.09 0.19 22.10
CA ILE A 225 2.93 -0.60 21.65
C ILE A 225 1.69 0.28 21.50
N LEU A 226 1.45 1.19 22.45
CA LEU A 226 0.32 2.11 22.40
C LEU A 226 0.39 3.02 21.17
N ILE A 227 1.56 3.59 20.85
CA ILE A 227 1.76 4.43 19.67
C ILE A 227 1.50 3.64 18.37
N VAL A 228 2.06 2.43 18.25
CA VAL A 228 1.83 1.59 17.08
C VAL A 228 0.35 1.19 16.96
N GLY A 229 -0.29 0.91 18.09
CA GLY A 229 -1.72 0.59 18.16
C GLY A 229 -2.59 1.74 17.69
N THR A 230 -2.36 2.97 18.16
CA THR A 230 -3.14 4.15 17.75
C THR A 230 -2.91 4.51 16.29
N MET A 231 -1.68 4.41 15.77
CA MET A 231 -1.41 4.59 14.34
C MET A 231 -2.11 3.54 13.47
N SER A 232 -2.11 2.28 13.90
CA SER A 232 -2.78 1.19 13.17
C SER A 232 -4.30 1.40 13.13
N VAL A 233 -4.91 1.76 14.26
CA VAL A 233 -6.34 2.08 14.32
C VAL A 233 -6.64 3.29 13.43
N GLY A 234 -5.85 4.37 13.51
CA GLY A 234 -6.00 5.56 12.67
C GLY A 234 -5.93 5.27 11.17
N ALA A 235 -4.98 4.44 10.73
CA ALA A 235 -4.89 4.04 9.33
C ALA A 235 -6.15 3.28 8.88
N THR A 236 -6.66 2.35 9.70
CA THR A 236 -7.86 1.59 9.35
C THR A 236 -9.13 2.45 9.36
N THR A 237 -9.24 3.44 10.25
CA THR A 237 -10.40 4.34 10.28
C THR A 237 -10.38 5.27 9.07
N SER A 238 -9.22 5.83 8.68
CA SER A 238 -9.09 6.64 7.47
C SER A 238 -9.51 5.86 6.21
N LEU A 239 -9.08 4.60 6.06
CA LEU A 239 -9.48 3.75 4.94
C LEU A 239 -10.98 3.43 4.94
N LYS A 240 -11.57 3.20 6.13
CA LYS A 240 -13.03 3.03 6.29
C LYS A 240 -13.80 4.30 5.92
N HIS A 241 -13.28 5.48 6.27
CA HIS A 241 -13.91 6.75 5.90
C HIS A 241 -13.87 6.99 4.38
N LEU A 242 -12.72 6.76 3.74
CA LEU A 242 -12.59 6.91 2.29
C LEU A 242 -13.49 5.94 1.51
N SER A 243 -13.56 4.68 1.93
CA SER A 243 -14.48 3.69 1.34
C SER A 243 -15.95 3.99 1.64
N GLY A 244 -16.27 4.63 2.78
CA GLY A 244 -17.60 5.14 3.07
C GLY A 244 -18.02 6.27 2.12
N LEU A 245 -17.13 7.24 1.89
CA LEU A 245 -17.36 8.35 0.96
C LEU A 245 -17.54 7.86 -0.48
N ALA A 246 -16.68 6.94 -0.93
CA ALA A 246 -16.80 6.35 -2.27
C ALA A 246 -18.18 5.69 -2.49
N ARG A 247 -18.67 4.95 -1.48
CA ARG A 247 -20.02 4.37 -1.51
C ARG A 247 -21.12 5.44 -1.54
N ALA A 248 -21.00 6.49 -0.73
CA ALA A 248 -21.96 7.58 -0.70
C ALA A 248 -22.03 8.33 -2.05
N VAL A 249 -20.88 8.66 -2.64
CA VAL A 249 -20.79 9.28 -3.97
C VAL A 249 -21.42 8.38 -5.04
N SER A 250 -21.11 7.08 -5.01
CA SER A 250 -21.72 6.12 -5.96
C SER A 250 -23.26 6.04 -5.80
N ALA A 251 -23.78 6.16 -4.58
CA ALA A 251 -25.21 6.19 -4.31
C ALA A 251 -25.87 7.50 -4.76
N MET A 252 -25.18 8.63 -4.66
CA MET A 252 -25.65 9.92 -5.19
C MET A 252 -25.66 9.94 -6.72
N LEU A 253 -24.62 9.40 -7.36
CA LEU A 253 -24.57 9.28 -8.83
C LEU A 253 -25.67 8.36 -9.35
N ARG A 254 -25.96 7.25 -8.66
CA ARG A 254 -27.12 6.39 -8.98
C ARG A 254 -28.47 7.09 -8.84
N ARG A 255 -28.56 8.15 -8.01
CA ARG A 255 -29.81 8.89 -7.82
C ARG A 255 -30.11 9.89 -8.94
N GLY A 256 -29.11 10.31 -9.73
CA GLY A 256 -29.26 11.19 -10.89
C GLY A 256 -29.89 12.57 -10.59
N PRO A 257 -29.48 13.65 -11.26
CA PRO A 257 -30.24 14.91 -11.18
C PRO A 257 -31.61 14.70 -11.84
N SER A 258 -32.68 14.81 -11.05
CA SER A 258 -34.05 14.90 -11.58
C SER A 258 -34.19 16.25 -12.28
N TYR A 259 -33.98 16.30 -13.60
CA TYR A 259 -34.25 17.48 -14.44
C TYR A 259 -35.75 17.74 -14.64
N ARG A 260 -36.56 17.44 -13.61
CA ARG A 260 -38.01 17.57 -13.62
C ARG A 260 -38.37 18.96 -13.10
N GLY A 261 -38.11 19.99 -13.91
CA GLY A 261 -38.61 21.34 -13.62
C GLY A 261 -37.75 22.53 -14.01
N LEU A 262 -36.72 22.40 -14.85
CA LEU A 262 -36.10 23.60 -15.41
C LEU A 262 -37.08 24.24 -16.41
N PRO A 263 -37.58 25.47 -16.16
CA PRO A 263 -38.38 26.17 -17.15
C PRO A 263 -37.49 26.42 -18.37
N LEU A 264 -37.84 25.78 -19.48
CA LEU A 264 -37.32 26.09 -20.81
C LEU A 264 -37.71 27.54 -21.10
N ARG A 265 -36.82 28.49 -20.79
CA ARG A 265 -36.92 29.85 -21.31
C ARG A 265 -36.52 29.77 -22.78
N ALA A 266 -37.49 29.39 -23.61
CA ALA A 266 -37.43 29.55 -25.04
C ALA A 266 -37.10 31.01 -25.34
N GLY A 267 -36.06 31.21 -26.15
CA GLY A 267 -35.83 32.51 -26.77
C GLY A 267 -37.05 32.90 -27.58
N VAL A 268 -37.54 34.10 -27.35
CA VAL A 268 -38.38 34.87 -28.26
C VAL A 268 -37.88 36.31 -28.15
N ASP A 269 -37.42 36.79 -29.30
CA ASP A 269 -37.04 38.14 -29.74
C ASP A 269 -35.73 38.77 -29.24
#